data_AF-A0A1F7W9K3-F1
#
_entry.id   AF-A0A1F7W9K3-F1
#
_cell.length_a   1.000
_cell.length_b   1.000
_cell.length_c   1.000
_cell.angle_alpha   90.00
_cell.angle_beta   90.00
_cell.angle_gamma   90.00
#
_symmetry.space_group_name_H-M   'P 1'
#
loop_
_entity.id
_entity.type
_entity.pdbx_description
1 polymer ?
#
loop_
_entity_poly.entity_id
_entity_poly.type
_entity_poly.pdbx_seq_one_letter_code
_entity_poly.pdbx_strand_id
1 'polypeptide(L)'
;MMSGGSYGSTRGSYGKTYDRTYETRAPAPDLRAAQRAREEAEAEERAAAQARDADRQRRASAEADRLRREEKEATAEAARRKSEDDERARKRAESVRAARENVKTAPPPGGTRRETRDTVDLYDHALVRARITRPHPEAQAITILDIDNSGSNREVAQAVRGSSGFILATMGLMLGPRHQLAIRYVSDHCDGLGIRQDVDFVFPNEEGDRVVYSTTRQVRNVSGGDEAEAFECTLHDACDIDFGHVLKPDRHLILATDVVGHGMGMRSDNGCPAGRDWQHSVDRVYETFGSFEVIGTGETRGMAELQRKFLRSERVPYDLLDFSSIAETRHRLGIIPAAAIFLMCRADGPQTAKRFLQFLYHKWLSDPVFGQDTDLRAREAIRRFFKFIEGMDRQMEQEWSEAIFAD
;
A
#
# COMPACT_ATOMS: atom_id res chain seq x y z
N MET A 1 -58.76 34.06 -7.92
CA MET A 1 -59.23 34.97 -8.98
C MET A 1 -57.97 35.54 -9.62
N MET A 2 -57.69 35.23 -10.90
CA MET A 2 -57.98 36.07 -12.08
C MET A 2 -57.14 37.37 -12.14
N SER A 3 -56.62 37.87 -13.27
CA SER A 3 -56.58 37.36 -14.67
C SER A 3 -55.91 38.39 -15.59
N GLY A 4 -55.29 37.95 -16.71
CA GLY A 4 -55.12 38.74 -17.95
C GLY A 4 -54.17 39.94 -17.91
N GLY A 5 -53.89 40.64 -19.02
CA GLY A 5 -54.26 40.34 -20.42
C GLY A 5 -53.93 41.49 -21.40
N SER A 6 -53.44 41.12 -22.58
CA SER A 6 -53.72 41.66 -23.95
C SER A 6 -53.93 43.17 -24.22
N TYR A 7 -53.30 43.69 -25.29
CA TYR A 7 -53.73 44.88 -26.04
C TYR A 7 -53.44 44.76 -27.55
N GLY A 8 -54.31 45.33 -28.40
CA GLY A 8 -54.10 45.57 -29.86
C GLY A 8 -53.33 46.88 -30.14
N SER A 9 -53.38 47.55 -31.31
CA SER A 9 -54.34 47.50 -32.44
C SER A 9 -53.87 48.41 -33.64
N THR A 10 -54.44 48.19 -34.86
CA THR A 10 -54.79 49.17 -35.94
C THR A 10 -53.80 49.91 -36.90
N ARG A 11 -54.00 49.65 -38.22
CA ARG A 11 -54.21 50.55 -39.42
C ARG A 11 -53.15 51.55 -39.97
N GLY A 12 -53.01 51.58 -41.33
CA GLY A 12 -52.50 52.72 -42.15
C GLY A 12 -52.30 52.41 -43.66
N SER A 13 -52.42 53.41 -44.56
CA SER A 13 -52.30 53.34 -46.05
C SER A 13 -51.86 54.70 -46.65
N TYR A 14 -51.60 54.98 -47.95
CA TYR A 14 -51.89 54.42 -49.30
C TYR A 14 -50.78 54.83 -50.33
N GLY A 15 -50.70 54.24 -51.54
CA GLY A 15 -49.96 54.82 -52.68
C GLY A 15 -49.78 53.92 -53.94
N LYS A 16 -49.81 54.47 -55.16
CA LYS A 16 -49.74 53.76 -56.48
C LYS A 16 -48.92 54.52 -57.54
N THR A 17 -48.34 53.79 -58.51
CA THR A 17 -48.26 54.13 -59.96
C THR A 17 -48.02 52.87 -60.82
N TYR A 18 -48.25 52.92 -62.14
CA TYR A 18 -48.23 51.79 -63.09
C TYR A 18 -47.32 52.09 -64.31
N ASP A 19 -46.86 51.06 -65.02
CA ASP A 19 -46.89 51.04 -66.50
C ASP A 19 -46.95 49.59 -67.07
N ARG A 20 -47.28 49.41 -68.37
CA ARG A 20 -47.64 48.10 -68.95
C ARG A 20 -47.39 47.98 -70.46
N THR A 21 -46.71 46.92 -70.90
CA THR A 21 -46.61 46.48 -72.31
C THR A 21 -46.91 44.97 -72.47
N TYR A 22 -47.25 44.53 -73.69
CA TYR A 22 -47.71 43.16 -74.01
C TYR A 22 -46.76 42.46 -75.00
N GLU A 23 -46.57 41.14 -74.83
CA GLU A 23 -45.94 40.24 -75.81
C GLU A 23 -46.75 38.95 -76.02
N THR A 24 -46.47 38.26 -77.13
CA THR A 24 -47.23 37.14 -77.71
C THR A 24 -46.92 35.76 -77.09
N ARG A 25 -47.90 34.83 -77.14
CA ARG A 25 -47.78 33.47 -76.60
C ARG A 25 -47.28 32.44 -77.62
N ALA A 26 -46.34 31.59 -77.19
CA ALA A 26 -45.96 30.34 -77.85
C ALA A 26 -46.88 29.16 -77.43
N PRO A 27 -46.97 28.07 -78.22
CA PRO A 27 -47.83 26.92 -77.92
C PRO A 27 -47.35 26.08 -76.72
N ALA A 28 -48.29 25.41 -76.05
CA ALA A 28 -48.07 24.74 -74.77
C ALA A 28 -47.34 23.39 -74.87
N PRO A 29 -46.46 23.04 -73.90
CA PRO A 29 -45.73 21.76 -73.88
C PRO A 29 -46.60 20.57 -73.49
N ASP A 30 -46.23 19.37 -73.94
CA ASP A 30 -46.93 18.11 -73.63
C ASP A 30 -46.78 17.72 -72.14
N LEU A 31 -47.85 17.98 -71.39
CA LEU A 31 -47.95 17.70 -69.96
C LEU A 31 -47.73 16.22 -69.61
N ARG A 32 -47.99 15.27 -70.54
CA ARG A 32 -47.81 13.83 -70.29
C ARG A 32 -46.35 13.38 -70.36
N ALA A 33 -45.48 14.15 -71.00
CA ALA A 33 -44.03 13.93 -70.94
C ALA A 33 -43.47 14.48 -69.61
N ALA A 34 -43.88 15.71 -69.25
CA ALA A 34 -43.45 16.35 -68.01
C ALA A 34 -43.88 15.60 -66.74
N GLN A 35 -45.05 14.96 -66.74
CA GLN A 35 -45.51 14.16 -65.60
C GLN A 35 -44.71 12.86 -65.43
N ARG A 36 -44.44 12.12 -66.52
CA ARG A 36 -43.63 10.88 -66.47
C ARG A 36 -42.21 11.14 -65.98
N ALA A 37 -41.57 12.21 -66.47
CA ALA A 37 -40.24 12.61 -66.00
C ALA A 37 -40.19 12.95 -64.49
N ARG A 38 -41.30 13.42 -63.90
CA ARG A 38 -41.40 13.64 -62.44
C ARG A 38 -41.60 12.34 -61.68
N GLU A 39 -42.45 11.45 -62.18
CA GLU A 39 -42.69 10.13 -61.57
C GLU A 39 -41.42 9.27 -61.59
N GLU A 40 -40.62 9.35 -62.65
CA GLU A 40 -39.29 8.72 -62.75
C GLU A 40 -38.28 9.34 -61.75
N ALA A 41 -38.18 10.67 -61.69
CA ALA A 41 -37.28 11.35 -60.75
C ALA A 41 -37.63 11.08 -59.27
N GLU A 42 -38.93 11.04 -58.92
CA GLU A 42 -39.37 10.66 -57.57
C GLU A 42 -39.08 9.18 -57.27
N ALA A 43 -39.15 8.29 -58.26
CA ALA A 43 -38.80 6.89 -58.09
C ALA A 43 -37.29 6.71 -57.86
N GLU A 44 -36.44 7.43 -58.60
CA GLU A 44 -34.99 7.46 -58.40
C GLU A 44 -34.61 8.02 -57.03
N GLU A 45 -35.24 9.11 -56.57
CA GLU A 45 -34.98 9.68 -55.24
C GLU A 45 -35.36 8.71 -54.12
N ARG A 46 -36.52 8.02 -54.24
CA ARG A 46 -36.93 6.99 -53.28
C ARG A 46 -35.97 5.80 -53.27
N ALA A 47 -35.48 5.36 -54.43
CA ALA A 47 -34.48 4.29 -54.52
C ALA A 47 -33.15 4.71 -53.89
N ALA A 48 -32.71 5.96 -54.11
CA ALA A 48 -31.50 6.51 -53.51
C ALA A 48 -31.62 6.65 -51.98
N ALA A 49 -32.79 7.04 -51.46
CA ALA A 49 -33.06 7.08 -50.03
C ALA A 49 -33.01 5.69 -49.39
N GLN A 50 -33.68 4.70 -50.00
CA GLN A 50 -33.63 3.30 -49.53
C GLN A 50 -32.21 2.72 -49.55
N ALA A 51 -31.41 3.03 -50.57
CA ALA A 51 -30.01 2.61 -50.63
C ALA A 51 -29.15 3.21 -49.50
N ARG A 52 -29.38 4.47 -49.14
CA ARG A 52 -28.68 5.15 -48.01
C ARG A 52 -29.06 4.56 -46.66
N ASP A 53 -30.33 4.26 -46.43
CA ASP A 53 -30.77 3.61 -45.18
C ASP A 53 -30.26 2.17 -45.07
N ALA A 54 -30.26 1.41 -46.17
CA ALA A 54 -29.68 0.06 -46.21
C ALA A 54 -28.16 0.06 -45.98
N ASP A 55 -27.43 1.10 -46.41
CA ASP A 55 -26.01 1.27 -46.06
C ASP A 55 -25.82 1.65 -44.58
N ARG A 56 -26.63 2.59 -44.06
CA ARG A 56 -26.61 2.96 -42.63
C ARG A 56 -26.87 1.77 -41.71
N GLN A 57 -27.87 0.95 -42.02
CA GLN A 57 -28.19 -0.26 -41.25
C GLN A 57 -27.05 -1.29 -41.29
N ARG A 58 -26.41 -1.50 -42.45
CA ARG A 58 -25.25 -2.40 -42.58
C ARG A 58 -24.06 -1.92 -41.75
N ARG A 59 -23.75 -0.62 -41.76
CA ARG A 59 -22.68 -0.04 -40.91
C ARG A 59 -22.99 -0.21 -39.42
N ALA A 60 -24.22 0.08 -38.99
CA ALA A 60 -24.64 -0.07 -37.60
C ALA A 60 -24.58 -1.52 -37.12
N SER A 61 -24.97 -2.50 -37.96
CA SER A 61 -24.83 -3.92 -37.62
C SER A 61 -23.37 -4.36 -37.52
N ALA A 62 -22.51 -3.91 -38.44
CA ALA A 62 -21.08 -4.23 -38.41
C ALA A 62 -20.37 -3.64 -37.19
N GLU A 63 -20.77 -2.45 -36.73
CA GLU A 63 -20.28 -1.84 -35.50
C GLU A 63 -20.77 -2.57 -34.24
N ALA A 64 -22.05 -2.94 -34.19
CA ALA A 64 -22.59 -3.75 -33.09
C ALA A 64 -21.90 -5.12 -32.97
N ASP A 65 -21.59 -5.76 -34.10
CA ASP A 65 -20.84 -7.03 -34.10
C ASP A 65 -19.34 -6.84 -33.79
N ARG A 66 -18.76 -5.67 -34.05
CA ARG A 66 -17.41 -5.31 -33.58
C ARG A 66 -17.38 -5.20 -32.06
N LEU A 67 -18.27 -4.40 -31.49
CA LEU A 67 -18.39 -4.19 -30.03
C LEU A 67 -18.64 -5.51 -29.27
N ARG A 68 -19.50 -6.39 -29.81
CA ARG A 68 -19.73 -7.74 -29.23
C ARG A 68 -18.50 -8.65 -29.28
N ARG A 69 -17.56 -8.45 -30.20
CA ARG A 69 -16.29 -9.18 -30.24
C ARG A 69 -15.33 -8.63 -29.21
N GLU A 70 -15.18 -7.30 -29.16
CA GLU A 70 -14.37 -6.59 -28.18
C GLU A 70 -14.80 -6.95 -26.73
N GLU A 71 -16.11 -6.96 -26.43
CA GLU A 71 -16.65 -7.35 -25.12
C GLU A 71 -16.37 -8.82 -24.77
N LYS A 72 -16.49 -9.74 -25.73
CA LYS A 72 -16.15 -11.16 -25.53
C LYS A 72 -14.66 -11.36 -25.32
N GLU A 73 -13.81 -10.63 -26.03
CA GLU A 73 -12.36 -10.70 -25.91
C GLU A 73 -11.90 -10.14 -24.56
N ALA A 74 -12.43 -8.98 -24.14
CA ALA A 74 -12.18 -8.41 -22.82
C ALA A 74 -12.65 -9.34 -21.68
N THR A 75 -13.82 -9.99 -21.83
CA THR A 75 -14.32 -10.98 -20.86
C THR A 75 -13.43 -12.22 -20.79
N ALA A 76 -12.97 -12.72 -21.95
CA ALA A 76 -12.05 -13.85 -22.02
C ALA A 76 -10.66 -13.51 -21.44
N GLU A 77 -10.16 -12.29 -21.64
CA GLU A 77 -8.91 -11.84 -21.06
C GLU A 77 -9.03 -11.67 -19.53
N ALA A 78 -10.12 -11.09 -19.04
CA ALA A 78 -10.41 -11.01 -17.61
C ALA A 78 -10.49 -12.40 -16.95
N ALA A 79 -11.11 -13.38 -17.62
CA ALA A 79 -11.16 -14.77 -17.16
C ALA A 79 -9.77 -15.43 -17.14
N ARG A 80 -8.92 -15.19 -18.15
CA ARG A 80 -7.52 -15.66 -18.18
C ARG A 80 -6.70 -15.08 -17.04
N ARG A 81 -6.72 -13.75 -16.86
CA ARG A 81 -6.03 -13.05 -15.75
C ARG A 81 -6.47 -13.60 -14.40
N LYS A 82 -7.77 -13.81 -14.19
CA LYS A 82 -8.29 -14.43 -12.95
C LYS A 82 -7.72 -15.82 -12.71
N SER A 83 -7.68 -16.67 -13.74
CA SER A 83 -7.13 -18.03 -13.68
C SER A 83 -5.62 -18.05 -13.43
N GLU A 84 -4.86 -17.12 -14.02
CA GLU A 84 -3.42 -16.98 -13.77
C GLU A 84 -3.14 -16.55 -12.32
N ASP A 85 -3.96 -15.64 -11.77
CA ASP A 85 -3.88 -15.26 -10.36
C ASP A 85 -4.28 -16.40 -9.41
N ASP A 86 -5.31 -17.19 -9.74
CA ASP A 86 -5.70 -18.37 -8.96
C ASP A 86 -4.58 -19.43 -8.97
N GLU A 87 -3.93 -19.64 -10.12
CA GLU A 87 -2.76 -20.53 -10.23
C GLU A 87 -1.55 -19.98 -9.44
N ARG A 88 -1.32 -18.66 -9.46
CA ARG A 88 -0.29 -18.00 -8.64
C ARG A 88 -0.59 -18.14 -7.15
N ALA A 89 -1.82 -17.92 -6.71
CA ALA A 89 -2.22 -18.08 -5.30
C ALA A 89 -2.04 -19.53 -4.85
N ARG A 90 -2.47 -20.51 -5.67
CA ARG A 90 -2.21 -21.93 -5.40
C ARG A 90 -0.72 -22.26 -5.32
N LYS A 91 0.11 -21.72 -6.22
CA LYS A 91 1.57 -21.89 -6.17
C LYS A 91 2.20 -21.23 -4.93
N ARG A 92 1.65 -20.12 -4.41
CA ARG A 92 2.05 -19.57 -3.10
C ARG A 92 1.72 -20.55 -1.98
N ALA A 93 0.50 -21.09 -1.92
CA ALA A 93 0.10 -22.06 -0.90
C ALA A 93 0.95 -23.35 -0.94
N GLU A 94 1.27 -23.85 -2.13
CA GLU A 94 2.17 -25.00 -2.33
C GLU A 94 3.63 -24.66 -1.93
N SER A 95 4.13 -23.46 -2.25
CA SER A 95 5.46 -22.99 -1.84
C SER A 95 5.59 -22.81 -0.32
N VAL A 96 4.62 -22.15 0.31
CA VAL A 96 4.53 -21.99 1.77
C VAL A 96 4.48 -23.35 2.47
N ARG A 97 3.75 -24.33 1.90
CA ARG A 97 3.72 -25.70 2.41
C ARG A 97 5.07 -26.41 2.26
N ALA A 98 5.77 -26.24 1.13
CA ALA A 98 7.10 -26.82 0.91
C ALA A 98 8.17 -26.21 1.83
N ALA A 99 8.15 -24.87 2.02
CA ALA A 99 9.02 -24.19 2.99
C ALA A 99 8.80 -24.72 4.41
N ARG A 100 7.53 -24.92 4.83
CA ARG A 100 7.16 -25.52 6.13
C ARG A 100 7.66 -26.96 6.33
N GLU A 101 7.98 -27.71 5.27
CA GLU A 101 8.61 -29.03 5.39
C GLU A 101 10.14 -28.97 5.36
N ASN A 102 10.74 -28.14 4.50
CA ASN A 102 12.19 -27.98 4.42
C ASN A 102 12.81 -27.42 5.72
N VAL A 103 12.11 -26.55 6.44
CA VAL A 103 12.57 -26.01 7.75
C VAL A 103 12.65 -27.10 8.83
N LYS A 104 11.93 -28.23 8.69
CA LYS A 104 12.01 -29.35 9.65
C LYS A 104 13.27 -30.21 9.52
N THR A 105 13.99 -30.10 8.40
CA THR A 105 15.11 -30.99 8.04
C THR A 105 16.44 -30.26 7.80
N ALA A 106 16.43 -28.92 7.78
CA ALA A 106 17.63 -28.12 7.62
C ALA A 106 18.57 -28.23 8.83
N PRO A 107 19.86 -28.59 8.66
CA PRO A 107 20.84 -28.54 9.74
C PRO A 107 21.17 -27.08 10.10
N PRO A 108 21.52 -26.77 11.36
CA PRO A 108 21.89 -25.42 11.76
C PRO A 108 23.15 -24.97 11.00
N PRO A 109 23.18 -23.75 10.44
CA PRO A 109 24.31 -23.27 9.66
C PRO A 109 25.56 -23.13 10.55
N GLY A 110 26.65 -23.77 10.13
CA GLY A 110 27.95 -23.64 10.77
C GLY A 110 28.53 -22.25 10.55
N GLY A 111 28.41 -21.39 11.56
CA GLY A 111 29.10 -20.10 11.66
C GLY A 111 29.90 -20.03 12.96
N THR A 112 30.83 -19.07 13.05
CA THR A 112 31.47 -18.69 14.30
C THR A 112 30.41 -18.50 15.38
N ARG A 113 30.67 -19.07 16.57
CA ARG A 113 29.72 -19.02 17.69
C ARG A 113 29.51 -17.56 18.09
N ARG A 114 28.41 -16.96 17.61
CA ARG A 114 28.00 -15.60 17.96
C ARG A 114 28.08 -15.43 19.46
N GLU A 115 28.55 -14.27 19.92
CA GLU A 115 28.39 -13.87 21.31
C GLU A 115 26.90 -13.87 21.62
N THR A 116 26.46 -14.92 22.32
CA THR A 116 25.10 -15.01 22.83
C THR A 116 25.00 -14.03 23.97
N ARG A 117 24.21 -12.96 23.76
CA ARG A 117 23.76 -12.02 24.80
C ARG A 117 23.50 -12.79 26.08
N ASP A 118 24.13 -12.38 27.18
CA ASP A 118 23.79 -12.97 28.47
C ASP A 118 22.35 -12.60 28.80
N THR A 119 21.55 -13.63 29.06
CA THR A 119 20.12 -13.53 29.36
C THR A 119 19.74 -14.30 30.61
N VAL A 120 20.72 -14.79 31.39
CA VAL A 120 20.48 -15.61 32.58
C VAL A 120 19.60 -14.86 33.59
N ASP A 121 19.88 -13.57 33.81
CA ASP A 121 19.19 -12.73 34.80
C ASP A 121 18.24 -11.68 34.18
N LEU A 122 17.87 -11.81 32.90
CA LEU A 122 17.03 -10.83 32.20
C LEU A 122 15.52 -11.13 32.20
N TYR A 123 15.12 -12.36 32.54
CA TYR A 123 13.71 -12.74 32.58
C TYR A 123 13.11 -12.53 33.98
N ASP A 124 12.09 -11.67 34.07
CA ASP A 124 11.26 -11.51 35.26
C ASP A 124 9.77 -11.51 34.87
N HIS A 125 9.01 -12.45 35.45
CA HIS A 125 7.57 -12.55 35.25
C HIS A 125 6.81 -11.30 35.75
N ALA A 126 7.32 -10.59 36.76
CA ALA A 126 6.71 -9.35 37.26
C ALA A 126 6.87 -8.16 36.29
N LEU A 127 7.83 -8.24 35.36
CA LEU A 127 8.07 -7.23 34.33
C LEU A 127 7.28 -7.46 33.04
N VAL A 128 6.57 -8.59 32.92
CA VAL A 128 5.66 -8.84 31.79
C VAL A 128 4.58 -7.76 31.75
N ARG A 129 4.34 -7.20 30.56
CA ARG A 129 3.21 -6.31 30.27
C ARG A 129 2.32 -6.99 29.24
N ALA A 130 1.01 -6.74 29.29
CA ALA A 130 0.04 -7.41 28.43
C ALA A 130 -0.84 -6.43 27.61
N ARG A 131 -0.55 -5.13 27.71
CA ARG A 131 -1.28 -4.04 27.06
C ARG A 131 -0.36 -2.82 26.98
N ILE A 132 -0.45 -2.05 25.89
CA ILE A 132 0.11 -0.69 25.87
C ILE A 132 -0.68 0.23 26.80
N THR A 133 0.02 0.98 27.64
CA THR A 133 -0.50 2.01 28.53
C THR A 133 -0.12 3.41 28.01
N ARG A 134 -0.09 4.42 28.89
CA ARG A 134 0.25 5.80 28.53
C ARG A 134 1.78 5.99 28.55
N PRO A 135 2.39 6.69 27.58
CA PRO A 135 3.81 7.02 27.61
C PRO A 135 4.25 7.68 28.92
N HIS A 136 5.48 7.39 29.35
CA HIS A 136 6.04 7.93 30.59
C HIS A 136 6.14 9.48 30.51
N PRO A 137 5.86 10.26 31.58
CA PRO A 137 5.84 11.73 31.56
C PRO A 137 7.13 12.47 31.14
N GLU A 138 8.22 11.74 30.87
CA GLU A 138 9.50 12.29 30.38
C GLU A 138 9.80 11.91 28.91
N ALA A 139 8.90 11.17 28.26
CA ALA A 139 9.05 10.77 26.87
C ALA A 139 8.99 12.00 25.94
N GLN A 140 9.98 12.16 25.08
CA GLN A 140 9.97 13.23 24.08
C GLN A 140 9.34 12.78 22.76
N ALA A 141 9.58 11.52 22.38
CA ALA A 141 9.01 10.90 21.20
C ALA A 141 8.71 9.43 21.47
N ILE A 142 7.76 8.88 20.73
CA ILE A 142 7.33 7.48 20.84
C ILE A 142 7.29 6.80 19.48
N THR A 143 7.61 5.51 19.45
CA THR A 143 7.35 4.64 18.31
C THR A 143 6.53 3.43 18.74
N ILE A 144 5.47 3.14 18.00
CA ILE A 144 4.77 1.85 18.06
C ILE A 144 5.23 1.03 16.85
N LEU A 145 5.78 -0.16 17.12
CA LEU A 145 6.17 -1.13 16.10
C LEU A 145 5.15 -2.26 16.05
N ASP A 146 4.29 -2.23 15.05
CA ASP A 146 3.38 -3.32 14.71
C ASP A 146 4.13 -4.38 13.91
N ILE A 147 4.01 -5.63 14.37
CA ILE A 147 4.63 -6.79 13.76
C ILE A 147 3.53 -7.81 13.54
N ASP A 148 3.28 -8.10 12.28
CA ASP A 148 2.50 -9.26 11.87
C ASP A 148 3.10 -10.54 12.46
N ASN A 149 2.34 -11.27 13.26
CA ASN A 149 2.74 -12.45 14.00
C ASN A 149 2.03 -13.73 13.50
N SER A 150 1.39 -13.62 12.34
CA SER A 150 0.64 -14.68 11.65
C SER A 150 1.48 -15.90 11.26
N GLY A 151 0.83 -16.88 10.64
CA GLY A 151 1.45 -18.08 10.13
C GLY A 151 2.33 -17.89 8.88
N SER A 152 2.24 -16.75 8.19
CA SER A 152 3.11 -16.37 7.04
C SER A 152 4.33 -15.59 7.52
N ASN A 153 4.14 -14.52 8.30
CA ASN A 153 5.23 -13.66 8.77
C ASN A 153 6.01 -14.21 9.99
N ARG A 154 5.71 -15.43 10.45
CA ARG A 154 6.25 -16.05 11.68
C ARG A 154 7.75 -15.94 11.87
N GLU A 155 8.55 -16.19 10.83
CA GLU A 155 10.02 -16.13 10.93
C GLU A 155 10.51 -14.70 11.21
N VAL A 156 9.84 -13.70 10.64
CA VAL A 156 10.12 -12.28 10.88
C VAL A 156 9.71 -11.89 12.30
N ALA A 157 8.51 -12.29 12.75
CA ALA A 157 8.09 -12.07 14.14
C ALA A 157 9.02 -12.74 15.16
N GLN A 158 9.63 -13.88 14.83
CA GLN A 158 10.66 -14.51 15.65
C GLN A 158 11.99 -13.74 15.61
N ALA A 159 12.43 -13.31 14.42
CA ALA A 159 13.66 -12.52 14.25
C ALA A 159 13.60 -11.17 14.98
N VAL A 160 12.46 -10.46 14.95
CA VAL A 160 12.28 -9.21 15.69
C VAL A 160 12.25 -9.45 17.20
N ARG A 161 11.57 -10.51 17.70
CA ARG A 161 11.66 -10.91 19.12
C ARG A 161 13.09 -11.19 19.55
N GLY A 162 13.85 -11.95 18.77
CA GLY A 162 15.26 -12.25 19.03
C GLY A 162 16.18 -11.02 18.94
N SER A 163 15.83 -10.05 18.09
CA SER A 163 16.57 -8.79 17.89
C SER A 163 16.13 -7.67 18.82
N SER A 164 15.19 -7.91 19.74
CA SER A 164 14.53 -6.88 20.55
C SER A 164 15.51 -6.03 21.38
N GLY A 165 16.48 -6.67 22.04
CA GLY A 165 17.56 -5.96 22.75
C GLY A 165 18.52 -5.21 21.82
N PHE A 166 18.73 -5.67 20.58
CA PHE A 166 19.50 -4.94 19.58
C PHE A 166 18.77 -3.68 19.10
N ILE A 167 17.45 -3.77 18.86
CA ILE A 167 16.60 -2.61 18.54
C ILE A 167 16.70 -1.59 19.67
N LEU A 168 16.47 -2.03 20.91
CA LEU A 168 16.44 -1.15 22.06
C LEU A 168 17.80 -0.49 22.38
N ALA A 169 18.90 -1.27 22.35
CA ALA A 169 20.23 -0.72 22.57
C ALA A 169 20.65 0.28 21.46
N THR A 170 20.31 -0.01 20.20
CA THR A 170 20.62 0.90 19.09
C THR A 170 19.77 2.17 19.14
N MET A 171 18.50 2.06 19.56
CA MET A 171 17.62 3.20 19.83
C MET A 171 18.25 4.15 20.86
N GLY A 172 18.78 3.61 21.97
CA GLY A 172 19.47 4.42 22.98
C GLY A 172 20.73 5.11 22.47
N LEU A 173 21.50 4.44 21.60
CA LEU A 173 22.73 4.98 21.02
C LEU A 173 22.47 6.09 19.97
N MET A 174 21.36 5.98 19.22
CA MET A 174 21.05 6.88 18.10
C MET A 174 20.10 8.02 18.50
N LEU A 175 19.00 7.71 19.20
CA LEU A 175 17.91 8.64 19.51
C LEU A 175 17.94 9.15 20.97
N GLY A 176 18.79 8.57 21.80
CA GLY A 176 18.95 8.97 23.20
C GLY A 176 17.85 8.48 24.15
N PRO A 177 17.94 8.83 25.44
CA PRO A 177 17.24 8.12 26.52
C PRO A 177 15.76 8.47 26.67
N ARG A 178 15.23 9.47 25.95
CA ARG A 178 13.84 9.96 26.09
C ARG A 178 12.90 9.50 24.98
N HIS A 179 13.38 8.70 24.04
CA HIS A 179 12.53 7.97 23.11
C HIS A 179 11.91 6.76 23.81
N GLN A 180 10.65 6.43 23.53
CA GLN A 180 10.05 5.16 23.97
C GLN A 180 9.60 4.28 22.81
N LEU A 181 9.75 2.97 22.98
CA LEU A 181 9.30 1.95 22.04
C LEU A 181 8.20 1.10 22.69
N ALA A 182 7.10 0.91 21.99
CA ALA A 182 6.15 -0.16 22.25
C ALA A 182 6.09 -1.10 21.04
N ILE A 183 5.76 -2.38 21.25
CA ILE A 183 5.74 -3.39 20.20
C ILE A 183 4.42 -4.15 20.24
N ARG A 184 3.69 -4.25 19.13
CA ARG A 184 2.43 -5.00 19.05
C ARG A 184 2.57 -6.15 18.08
N TYR A 185 2.40 -7.38 18.57
CA TYR A 185 2.36 -8.57 17.74
C TYR A 185 0.90 -8.81 17.32
N VAL A 186 0.59 -8.54 16.05
CA VAL A 186 -0.76 -8.49 15.48
C VAL A 186 -1.10 -9.79 14.75
N SER A 187 -2.38 -10.17 14.74
CA SER A 187 -2.94 -11.21 13.87
C SER A 187 -4.39 -10.93 13.48
N ASP A 188 -5.01 -11.89 12.79
CA ASP A 188 -6.41 -11.99 12.44
C ASP A 188 -7.34 -12.17 13.66
N HIS A 189 -8.59 -11.76 13.45
CA HIS A 189 -9.76 -11.95 14.29
C HIS A 189 -9.98 -13.39 14.74
N CYS A 190 -9.65 -14.37 13.89
CA CYS A 190 -9.81 -15.79 14.20
C CYS A 190 -8.97 -16.26 15.40
N ASP A 191 -7.87 -15.57 15.74
CA ASP A 191 -7.04 -15.88 16.92
C ASP A 191 -7.64 -15.34 18.24
N GLY A 192 -8.77 -14.61 18.19
CA GLY A 192 -9.56 -14.22 19.36
C GLY A 192 -8.79 -13.29 20.31
N LEU A 193 -8.53 -13.74 21.55
CA LEU A 193 -7.67 -13.00 22.48
C LEU A 193 -6.19 -12.93 22.01
N GLY A 194 -5.81 -13.73 21.01
CA GLY A 194 -4.49 -13.72 20.37
C GLY A 194 -4.33 -12.71 19.22
N ILE A 195 -5.41 -12.02 18.82
CA ILE A 195 -5.42 -10.97 17.76
C ILE A 195 -4.34 -9.90 17.97
N ARG A 196 -3.96 -9.64 19.23
CA ARG A 196 -2.87 -8.73 19.59
C ARG A 196 -2.18 -9.14 20.87
N GLN A 197 -0.85 -9.08 20.87
CA GLN A 197 -0.01 -9.31 22.05
C GLN A 197 0.96 -8.14 22.20
N ASP A 198 0.78 -7.34 23.26
CA ASP A 198 1.43 -6.03 23.43
C ASP A 198 2.68 -6.09 24.34
N VAL A 199 3.73 -5.38 23.95
CA VAL A 199 4.82 -4.90 24.80
C VAL A 199 4.60 -3.40 25.02
N ASP A 200 4.51 -2.97 26.27
CA ASP A 200 4.25 -1.57 26.65
C ASP A 200 5.44 -0.64 26.33
N PHE A 201 5.23 0.67 26.43
CA PHE A 201 6.26 1.69 26.21
C PHE A 201 7.45 1.54 27.17
N VAL A 202 8.62 1.30 26.59
CA VAL A 202 9.90 1.21 27.31
C VAL A 202 10.91 2.25 26.85
N PHE A 203 11.76 2.71 27.77
CA PHE A 203 12.95 3.48 27.44
C PHE A 203 14.10 2.58 26.99
N PRO A 204 15.08 3.09 26.22
CA PRO A 204 16.24 2.33 25.79
C PRO A 204 17.32 2.26 26.89
N ASN A 205 16.97 1.57 27.98
CA ASN A 205 17.80 1.36 29.16
C ASN A 205 17.67 -0.09 29.67
N GLU A 206 18.42 -0.44 30.72
CA GLU A 206 18.44 -1.81 31.28
C GLU A 206 17.07 -2.28 31.79
N GLU A 207 16.24 -1.39 32.32
CA GLU A 207 14.89 -1.73 32.79
C GLU A 207 13.96 -2.05 31.61
N GLY A 208 13.94 -1.18 30.60
CA GLY A 208 13.19 -1.40 29.37
C GLY A 208 13.63 -2.67 28.65
N ASP A 209 14.92 -2.98 28.66
CA ASP A 209 15.46 -4.21 28.05
C ASP A 209 14.95 -5.47 28.75
N ARG A 210 14.86 -5.46 30.09
CA ARG A 210 14.24 -6.55 30.88
C ARG A 210 12.74 -6.67 30.64
N VAL A 211 12.00 -5.56 30.55
CA VAL A 211 10.55 -5.54 30.25
C VAL A 211 10.29 -6.12 28.85
N VAL A 212 11.04 -5.68 27.84
CA VAL A 212 10.94 -6.19 26.47
C VAL A 212 11.32 -7.66 26.40
N TYR A 213 12.45 -8.06 26.98
CA TYR A 213 12.89 -9.47 26.98
C TYR A 213 11.88 -10.38 27.70
N SER A 214 11.37 -9.96 28.85
CA SER A 214 10.38 -10.74 29.61
C SER A 214 9.04 -10.87 28.89
N THR A 215 8.56 -9.78 28.28
CA THR A 215 7.27 -9.77 27.58
C THR A 215 7.34 -10.49 26.23
N THR A 216 8.39 -10.27 25.43
CA THR A 216 8.54 -10.94 24.12
C THR A 216 8.67 -12.46 24.22
N ARG A 217 9.13 -13.00 25.36
CA ARG A 217 9.13 -14.45 25.64
C ARG A 217 7.73 -15.03 25.89
N GLN A 218 6.76 -14.21 26.29
CA GLN A 218 5.36 -14.63 26.47
C GLN A 218 4.53 -14.57 25.18
N VAL A 219 5.02 -13.85 24.15
CA VAL A 219 4.37 -13.77 22.84
C VAL A 219 4.33 -15.15 22.17
N ARG A 220 3.11 -15.63 21.93
CA ARG A 220 2.81 -16.90 21.28
C ARG A 220 2.72 -16.72 19.77
N ASN A 221 3.15 -17.74 19.03
CA ASN A 221 2.89 -17.80 17.59
C ASN A 221 1.39 -18.04 17.39
N VAL A 222 0.81 -17.31 16.45
CA VAL A 222 -0.60 -17.40 16.04
C VAL A 222 -0.68 -17.89 14.58
N SER A 223 -1.89 -18.01 14.03
CA SER A 223 -2.07 -18.62 12.70
C SER A 223 -2.38 -17.61 11.61
N GLY A 224 -3.26 -16.64 11.86
CA GLY A 224 -4.12 -16.12 10.79
C GLY A 224 -5.15 -17.19 10.39
N GLY A 225 -6.42 -16.81 10.32
CA GLY A 225 -7.52 -17.68 9.86
C GLY A 225 -7.70 -17.64 8.34
N ASP A 226 -7.47 -16.48 7.73
CA ASP A 226 -7.39 -16.29 6.27
C ASP A 226 -6.02 -15.76 5.80
N GLU A 227 -5.97 -14.90 4.76
CA GLU A 227 -4.71 -14.28 4.26
C GLU A 227 -4.57 -12.80 4.64
N ALA A 228 -5.63 -12.16 5.15
CA ALA A 228 -5.59 -10.82 5.69
C ALA A 228 -5.47 -10.89 7.23
N GLU A 229 -4.97 -9.82 7.84
CA GLU A 229 -4.87 -9.72 9.30
C GLU A 229 -5.65 -8.50 9.79
N ALA A 230 -5.93 -8.41 11.09
CA ALA A 230 -6.80 -7.39 11.67
C ALA A 230 -6.14 -6.00 11.80
N PHE A 231 -5.51 -5.49 10.73
CA PHE A 231 -4.88 -4.18 10.70
C PHE A 231 -5.89 -3.04 10.74
N GLU A 232 -7.07 -3.17 10.13
CA GLU A 232 -8.16 -2.20 10.31
C GLU A 232 -8.57 -2.09 11.80
N CYS A 233 -8.54 -3.18 12.57
CA CYS A 233 -8.73 -3.12 14.01
C CYS A 233 -7.53 -2.55 14.75
N THR A 234 -6.32 -3.04 14.50
CA THR A 234 -5.16 -2.70 15.33
C THR A 234 -4.60 -1.30 15.04
N LEU A 235 -4.71 -0.79 13.81
CA LEU A 235 -4.43 0.61 13.49
C LEU A 235 -5.42 1.56 14.19
N HIS A 236 -6.71 1.21 14.18
CA HIS A 236 -7.75 1.97 14.90
C HIS A 236 -7.48 2.01 16.41
N ASP A 237 -7.21 0.86 17.03
CA ASP A 237 -6.86 0.75 18.44
C ASP A 237 -5.57 1.51 18.79
N ALA A 238 -4.63 1.68 17.85
CA ALA A 238 -3.42 2.49 18.04
C ALA A 238 -3.78 3.96 18.29
N CYS A 239 -4.85 4.43 17.63
CA CYS A 239 -5.32 5.80 17.69
C CYS A 239 -6.15 6.10 18.96
N ASP A 240 -6.51 5.08 19.73
CA ASP A 240 -7.24 5.20 21.01
C ASP A 240 -6.29 5.23 22.24
N ILE A 241 -4.97 5.20 22.03
CA ILE A 241 -3.96 5.31 23.09
C ILE A 241 -3.89 6.77 23.59
N ASP A 242 -3.90 6.95 24.92
CA ASP A 242 -3.62 8.24 25.55
C ASP A 242 -2.12 8.54 25.51
N PHE A 243 -1.67 9.25 24.48
CA PHE A 243 -0.29 9.73 24.34
C PHE A 243 0.07 10.87 25.31
N GLY A 244 -0.92 11.44 26.01
CA GLY A 244 -0.73 12.47 27.01
C GLY A 244 -0.07 13.75 26.50
N HIS A 245 1.22 13.87 26.76
CA HIS A 245 2.04 15.08 26.55
C HIS A 245 2.90 15.01 25.28
N VAL A 246 3.14 13.81 24.73
CA VAL A 246 3.90 13.62 23.50
C VAL A 246 3.08 14.19 22.35
N LEU A 247 3.61 15.17 21.62
CA LEU A 247 2.88 15.86 20.55
C LEU A 247 2.80 14.99 19.30
N LYS A 248 1.84 15.27 18.43
CA LYS A 248 1.63 14.50 17.19
C LYS A 248 2.91 14.29 16.35
N PRO A 249 3.75 15.32 16.08
CA PRO A 249 4.95 15.14 15.26
C PRO A 249 5.90 14.05 15.77
N ASP A 250 5.95 13.87 17.09
CA ASP A 250 6.86 12.98 17.81
C ASP A 250 6.24 11.59 18.09
N ARG A 251 5.19 11.22 17.35
CA ARG A 251 4.52 9.92 17.42
C ARG A 251 4.68 9.19 16.10
N HIS A 252 5.29 8.02 16.14
CA HIS A 252 5.59 7.21 14.95
C HIS A 252 4.91 5.84 15.02
N LEU A 253 4.35 5.38 13.90
CA LEU A 253 3.77 4.05 13.77
C LEU A 253 4.44 3.33 12.60
N ILE A 254 5.06 2.18 12.88
CA ILE A 254 5.71 1.34 11.88
C ILE A 254 4.97 0.00 11.82
N LEU A 255 4.50 -0.39 10.63
CA LEU A 255 3.84 -1.67 10.38
C LEU A 255 4.74 -2.60 9.57
N ALA A 256 5.14 -3.74 10.13
CA ALA A 256 5.92 -4.78 9.46
C ALA A 256 5.07 -6.03 9.17
N THR A 257 4.74 -6.28 7.89
CA THR A 257 3.81 -7.35 7.46
C THR A 257 4.12 -7.89 6.07
N ASP A 258 3.77 -9.16 5.82
CA ASP A 258 3.82 -9.78 4.49
C ASP A 258 2.46 -9.82 3.78
N VAL A 259 1.42 -9.22 4.39
CA VAL A 259 0.04 -9.14 3.90
C VAL A 259 -0.57 -7.74 4.11
N VAL A 260 -1.90 -7.61 4.16
CA VAL A 260 -2.66 -6.34 4.35
C VAL A 260 -3.90 -6.57 5.22
N GLY A 261 -4.62 -5.48 5.55
CA GLY A 261 -5.82 -5.51 6.37
C GLY A 261 -7.06 -6.04 5.65
N HIS A 262 -8.09 -6.38 6.42
CA HIS A 262 -9.38 -6.78 5.85
C HIS A 262 -10.04 -5.62 5.07
N GLY A 263 -10.77 -5.95 4.01
CA GLY A 263 -11.35 -5.01 3.06
C GLY A 263 -10.38 -4.42 2.04
N MET A 264 -9.07 -4.75 2.09
CA MET A 264 -8.06 -4.17 1.19
C MET A 264 -7.96 -4.87 -0.18
N GLY A 265 -8.73 -5.93 -0.40
CA GLY A 265 -8.89 -6.60 -1.71
C GLY A 265 -8.18 -7.94 -1.86
N MET A 266 -7.93 -8.66 -0.76
CA MET A 266 -7.48 -10.05 -0.79
C MET A 266 -8.65 -11.00 -1.13
N ARG A 267 -8.37 -12.21 -1.65
CA ARG A 267 -9.42 -13.14 -2.12
C ARG A 267 -10.05 -13.96 -1.00
N SER A 268 -9.28 -14.26 0.03
CA SER A 268 -9.71 -14.89 1.28
C SER A 268 -9.67 -13.82 2.36
N ASP A 269 -10.82 -13.16 2.55
CA ASP A 269 -10.99 -12.04 3.45
C ASP A 269 -12.38 -12.19 4.09
N ASN A 270 -12.42 -12.57 5.36
CA ASN A 270 -13.66 -12.73 6.13
C ASN A 270 -14.29 -11.38 6.54
N GLY A 271 -13.61 -10.26 6.30
CA GLY A 271 -13.99 -8.93 6.74
C GLY A 271 -13.80 -8.71 8.25
N CYS A 272 -13.87 -7.45 8.68
CA CYS A 272 -13.84 -7.12 10.10
C CYS A 272 -15.20 -7.46 10.78
N PRO A 273 -15.26 -8.32 11.81
CA PRO A 273 -16.49 -8.64 12.55
C PRO A 273 -17.07 -7.43 13.30
N ALA A 274 -16.25 -6.44 13.63
CA ALA A 274 -16.67 -5.18 14.25
C ALA A 274 -17.13 -4.12 13.22
N GLY A 275 -17.13 -4.44 11.92
CA GLY A 275 -17.50 -3.51 10.86
C GLY A 275 -16.54 -2.32 10.70
N ARG A 276 -15.30 -2.43 11.20
CA ARG A 276 -14.27 -1.39 10.99
C ARG A 276 -13.82 -1.39 9.53
N ASP A 277 -13.70 -0.19 8.99
CA ASP A 277 -13.15 0.05 7.66
C ASP A 277 -11.65 0.40 7.77
N TRP A 278 -10.85 -0.14 6.85
CA TRP A 278 -9.41 0.10 6.82
C TRP A 278 -9.07 1.52 6.39
N GLN A 279 -9.88 2.14 5.50
CA GLN A 279 -9.62 3.50 5.00
C GLN A 279 -9.76 4.51 6.14
N HIS A 280 -10.89 4.45 6.86
CA HIS A 280 -11.11 5.24 8.06
C HIS A 280 -10.03 5.01 9.13
N SER A 281 -9.54 3.78 9.29
CA SER A 281 -8.52 3.46 10.28
C SER A 281 -7.14 4.02 9.90
N VAL A 282 -6.80 4.04 8.60
CA VAL A 282 -5.62 4.74 8.05
C VAL A 282 -5.75 6.26 8.19
N ASP A 283 -6.92 6.84 7.93
CA ASP A 283 -7.17 8.27 8.13
C ASP A 283 -6.96 8.66 9.60
N ARG A 284 -7.51 7.88 10.55
CA ARG A 284 -7.26 8.07 12.00
C ARG A 284 -5.78 8.00 12.37
N VAL A 285 -5.01 7.12 11.72
CA VAL A 285 -3.55 7.05 11.93
C VAL A 285 -2.89 8.35 11.47
N TYR A 286 -3.20 8.85 10.27
CA TYR A 286 -2.68 10.14 9.79
C TYR A 286 -3.20 11.35 10.57
N GLU A 287 -4.32 11.24 11.30
CA GLU A 287 -4.79 12.25 12.25
C GLU A 287 -4.01 12.20 13.58
N THR A 288 -3.60 11.01 14.03
CA THR A 288 -3.04 10.77 15.38
C THR A 288 -1.51 10.83 15.45
N PHE A 289 -0.83 10.32 14.42
CA PHE A 289 0.62 10.15 14.35
C PHE A 289 1.30 11.18 13.43
N GLY A 290 2.57 11.46 13.68
CA GLY A 290 3.43 12.33 12.86
C GLY A 290 3.97 11.61 11.63
N SER A 291 4.24 10.30 11.75
CA SER A 291 4.58 9.41 10.64
C SER A 291 3.82 8.09 10.71
N PHE A 292 3.60 7.50 9.54
CA PHE A 292 3.12 6.13 9.40
C PHE A 292 3.88 5.46 8.26
N GLU A 293 4.53 4.35 8.56
CA GLU A 293 5.43 3.65 7.65
C GLU A 293 5.14 2.15 7.58
N VAL A 294 5.36 1.55 6.41
CA VAL A 294 5.13 0.13 6.16
C VAL A 294 6.43 -0.54 5.71
N ILE A 295 6.81 -1.61 6.39
CA ILE A 295 7.87 -2.53 6.00
C ILE A 295 7.21 -3.77 5.38
N GLY A 296 7.35 -3.94 4.07
CA GLY A 296 6.88 -5.13 3.36
C GLY A 296 7.88 -6.28 3.53
N THR A 297 7.53 -7.29 4.32
CA THR A 297 8.47 -8.34 4.78
C THR A 297 8.46 -9.60 3.90
N GLY A 298 7.40 -9.79 3.12
CA GLY A 298 7.16 -10.97 2.27
C GLY A 298 7.89 -10.99 0.94
N GLU A 299 7.93 -12.17 0.30
CA GLU A 299 8.50 -12.38 -1.04
C GLU A 299 7.55 -11.99 -2.19
N THR A 300 6.28 -11.78 -1.87
CA THR A 300 5.23 -11.57 -2.88
C THR A 300 5.24 -10.14 -3.41
N ARG A 301 5.88 -9.92 -4.57
CA ARG A 301 5.93 -8.59 -5.24
C ARG A 301 4.56 -7.92 -5.43
N GLY A 302 3.51 -8.71 -5.68
CA GLY A 302 2.14 -8.18 -5.82
C GLY A 302 1.53 -7.67 -4.51
N MET A 303 2.09 -8.02 -3.34
CA MET A 303 1.60 -7.51 -2.06
C MET A 303 1.96 -6.05 -1.85
N ALA A 304 3.14 -5.61 -2.35
CA ALA A 304 3.55 -4.22 -2.27
C ALA A 304 2.54 -3.26 -2.95
N GLU A 305 1.78 -3.72 -3.95
CA GLU A 305 0.71 -2.93 -4.57
C GLU A 305 -0.51 -2.73 -3.66
N LEU A 306 -0.83 -3.73 -2.82
CA LEU A 306 -1.88 -3.61 -1.80
C LEU A 306 -1.39 -2.82 -0.59
N GLN A 307 -0.16 -3.04 -0.14
CA GLN A 307 0.45 -2.34 1.00
C GLN A 307 0.60 -0.83 0.74
N ARG A 308 0.78 -0.40 -0.51
CA ARG A 308 0.71 1.02 -0.90
C ARG A 308 -0.58 1.72 -0.45
N LYS A 309 -1.71 0.99 -0.35
CA LYS A 309 -3.00 1.56 0.05
C LYS A 309 -3.04 2.02 1.51
N PHE A 310 -2.18 1.48 2.38
CA PHE A 310 -2.02 2.00 3.75
C PHE A 310 -1.46 3.43 3.77
N LEU A 311 -0.81 3.87 2.69
CA LEU A 311 -0.06 5.11 2.65
C LEU A 311 -0.70 6.11 1.68
N ARG A 312 -0.56 7.40 1.98
CA ARG A 312 -0.88 8.46 1.03
C ARG A 312 0.08 8.42 -0.16
N SER A 313 -0.42 8.68 -1.36
CA SER A 313 0.30 8.54 -2.63
C SER A 313 1.64 9.28 -2.66
N GLU A 314 1.73 10.46 -2.04
CA GLU A 314 2.93 11.28 -1.93
C GLU A 314 3.97 10.72 -0.94
N ARG A 315 3.54 9.88 0.01
CA ARG A 315 4.38 9.26 1.05
C ARG A 315 4.95 7.90 0.63
N VAL A 316 4.25 7.18 -0.25
CA VAL A 316 4.64 5.85 -0.78
C VAL A 316 6.13 5.72 -1.18
N PRO A 317 6.79 6.69 -1.85
CA PRO A 317 8.20 6.56 -2.22
C PRO A 317 9.16 6.46 -1.02
N TYR A 318 8.78 7.07 0.11
CA TYR A 318 9.62 7.23 1.29
C TYR A 318 9.25 6.27 2.42
N ASP A 319 7.95 5.96 2.54
CA ASP A 319 7.39 5.30 3.72
C ASP A 319 7.00 3.83 3.48
N LEU A 320 7.23 3.28 2.26
CA LEU A 320 7.08 1.85 1.95
C LEU A 320 8.43 1.16 1.70
N LEU A 321 8.92 0.45 2.72
CA LEU A 321 10.15 -0.35 2.67
C LEU A 321 9.83 -1.78 2.18
N ASP A 322 9.67 -1.94 0.87
CA ASP A 322 9.43 -3.22 0.21
C ASP A 322 10.71 -4.09 0.09
N PHE A 323 10.75 -5.21 0.81
CA PHE A 323 11.84 -6.19 0.78
C PHE A 323 11.56 -7.44 -0.06
N SER A 324 10.47 -7.48 -0.85
CA SER A 324 10.12 -8.61 -1.74
C SER A 324 11.14 -8.87 -2.86
N SER A 325 12.07 -7.94 -3.09
CA SER A 325 13.20 -8.11 -4.00
C SER A 325 14.37 -8.93 -3.43
N ILE A 326 14.40 -9.20 -2.11
CA ILE A 326 15.48 -9.92 -1.42
C ILE A 326 15.11 -11.40 -1.36
N ALA A 327 15.76 -12.22 -2.20
CA ALA A 327 15.40 -13.63 -2.37
C ALA A 327 15.74 -14.52 -1.14
N GLU A 328 16.84 -14.25 -0.45
CA GLU A 328 17.28 -15.09 0.68
C GLU A 328 16.61 -14.66 1.99
N THR A 329 15.78 -15.52 2.59
CA THR A 329 15.08 -15.23 3.86
C THR A 329 16.03 -14.76 4.96
N ARG A 330 17.19 -15.40 5.11
CA ARG A 330 18.22 -15.00 6.09
C ARG A 330 18.67 -13.53 5.96
N HIS A 331 18.67 -12.96 4.75
CA HIS A 331 19.01 -11.55 4.55
C HIS A 331 17.85 -10.65 4.96
N ARG A 332 16.59 -11.02 4.61
CA ARG A 332 15.40 -10.29 5.07
C ARG A 332 15.32 -10.25 6.60
N LEU A 333 15.53 -11.37 7.27
CA LEU A 333 15.54 -11.44 8.75
C LEU A 333 16.63 -10.57 9.40
N GLY A 334 17.78 -10.38 8.74
CA GLY A 334 18.83 -9.47 9.21
C GLY A 334 18.58 -7.98 8.89
N ILE A 335 17.75 -7.69 7.88
CA ILE A 335 17.48 -6.32 7.41
C ILE A 335 16.22 -5.73 8.06
N ILE A 336 15.15 -6.51 8.28
CA ILE A 336 13.86 -6.01 8.78
C ILE A 336 13.99 -5.33 10.17
N PRO A 337 14.69 -5.89 11.18
CA PRO A 337 14.92 -5.20 12.44
C PRO A 337 15.71 -3.90 12.27
N ALA A 338 16.69 -3.87 11.35
CA ALA A 338 17.46 -2.68 11.05
C ALA A 338 16.64 -1.60 10.31
N ALA A 339 15.67 -2.02 9.48
CA ALA A 339 14.75 -1.12 8.79
C ALA A 339 13.81 -0.38 9.76
N ALA A 340 13.32 -1.06 10.81
CA ALA A 340 12.55 -0.39 11.85
C ALA A 340 13.38 0.69 12.57
N ILE A 341 14.63 0.38 12.93
CA ILE A 341 15.53 1.36 13.56
C ILE A 341 15.87 2.51 12.61
N PHE A 342 16.09 2.23 11.31
CA PHE A 342 16.30 3.25 10.29
C PHE A 342 15.15 4.25 10.23
N LEU A 343 13.90 3.77 10.25
CA LEU A 343 12.72 4.63 10.21
C LEU A 343 12.62 5.52 11.46
N MET A 344 12.87 4.97 12.66
CA MET A 344 12.95 5.75 13.89
C MET A 344 14.05 6.82 13.82
N CYS A 345 15.24 6.46 13.31
CA CYS A 345 16.37 7.39 13.12
C CYS A 345 16.09 8.46 12.05
N ARG A 346 15.31 8.13 11.02
CA ARG A 346 14.89 9.05 9.97
C ARG A 346 13.89 10.08 10.48
N ALA A 347 12.98 9.68 11.37
CA ALA A 347 12.01 10.56 11.99
C ALA A 347 12.68 11.64 12.87
N ASP A 348 13.73 11.28 13.62
CA ASP A 348 14.57 12.22 14.37
C ASP A 348 15.40 13.14 13.44
N GLY A 349 15.91 12.59 12.33
CA GLY A 349 16.32 13.40 11.17
C GLY A 349 17.40 12.78 10.27
N PRO A 350 17.73 13.42 9.14
CA PRO A 350 18.67 12.87 8.16
C PRO A 350 20.06 12.55 8.72
N GLN A 351 20.59 13.37 9.64
CA GLN A 351 21.91 13.10 10.24
C GLN A 351 21.90 11.88 11.17
N THR A 352 20.80 11.68 11.91
CA THR A 352 20.61 10.51 12.78
C THR A 352 20.43 9.24 11.94
N ALA A 353 19.67 9.31 10.85
CA ALA A 353 19.62 8.26 9.83
C ALA A 353 20.99 7.95 9.22
N LYS A 354 21.78 8.96 8.82
CA LYS A 354 23.15 8.77 8.30
C LYS A 354 24.05 8.04 9.31
N ARG A 355 24.05 8.47 10.57
CA ARG A 355 24.81 7.87 11.67
C ARG A 355 24.40 6.42 11.93
N PHE A 356 23.10 6.12 11.87
CA PHE A 356 22.61 4.75 11.94
C PHE A 356 23.08 3.88 10.76
N LEU A 357 23.03 4.39 9.52
CA LEU A 357 23.49 3.64 8.34
C LEU A 357 25.00 3.37 8.39
N GLN A 358 25.81 4.30 8.92
CA GLN A 358 27.23 4.06 9.19
C GLN A 358 27.44 2.95 10.22
N PHE A 359 26.76 3.03 11.37
CA PHE A 359 26.79 1.97 12.38
C PHE A 359 26.34 0.61 11.81
N LEU A 360 25.29 0.58 11.00
CA LEU A 360 24.75 -0.64 10.39
C LEU A 360 25.74 -1.26 9.40
N TYR A 361 26.44 -0.44 8.60
CA TYR A 361 27.49 -0.90 7.69
C TYR A 361 28.62 -1.59 8.46
N HIS A 362 29.24 -0.93 9.44
CA HIS A 362 30.30 -1.54 10.25
C HIS A 362 29.78 -2.78 11.02
N LYS A 363 28.54 -2.76 11.50
CA LYS A 363 27.90 -3.92 12.13
C LYS A 363 27.82 -5.11 11.17
N TRP A 364 27.36 -4.91 9.94
CA TRP A 364 27.28 -5.98 8.93
C TRP A 364 28.65 -6.48 8.47
N LEU A 365 29.71 -5.67 8.51
CA LEU A 365 31.09 -6.17 8.31
C LEU A 365 31.54 -7.06 9.49
N SER A 366 31.17 -6.71 10.73
CA SER A 366 31.56 -7.45 11.95
C SER A 366 30.75 -8.73 12.23
N ASP A 367 29.45 -8.75 11.88
CA ASP A 367 28.56 -9.92 11.93
C ASP A 367 27.92 -10.12 10.54
N PRO A 368 28.61 -10.82 9.62
CA PRO A 368 28.21 -10.97 8.21
C PRO A 368 26.82 -11.56 7.98
N VAL A 369 25.83 -10.70 7.75
CA VAL A 369 24.47 -11.10 7.33
C VAL A 369 24.49 -11.73 5.94
N PHE A 370 25.34 -11.22 5.03
CA PHE A 370 25.31 -11.60 3.62
C PHE A 370 26.15 -12.85 3.28
N GLY A 371 27.17 -13.16 4.06
CA GLY A 371 28.10 -14.29 3.84
C GLY A 371 29.32 -13.88 3.02
N GLN A 372 29.59 -14.61 1.93
CA GLN A 372 30.59 -14.16 0.94
C GLN A 372 30.13 -12.85 0.29
N ASP A 373 31.07 -11.99 -0.09
CA ASP A 373 30.85 -10.64 -0.64
C ASP A 373 30.06 -9.68 0.30
N THR A 374 30.21 -9.85 1.62
CA THR A 374 29.46 -9.06 2.61
C THR A 374 29.66 -7.54 2.48
N ASP A 375 30.86 -7.06 2.19
CA ASP A 375 31.09 -5.62 1.96
C ASP A 375 30.25 -5.10 0.77
N LEU A 376 30.43 -5.69 -0.42
CA LEU A 376 29.70 -5.29 -1.62
C LEU A 376 28.18 -5.30 -1.42
N ARG A 377 27.65 -6.37 -0.83
CA ARG A 377 26.22 -6.52 -0.54
C ARG A 377 25.73 -5.55 0.56
N ALA A 378 26.55 -5.25 1.56
CA ALA A 378 26.25 -4.24 2.58
C ALA A 378 26.20 -2.84 1.96
N ARG A 379 27.18 -2.46 1.12
CA ARG A 379 27.17 -1.17 0.41
C ARG A 379 25.92 -1.02 -0.48
N GLU A 380 25.53 -2.08 -1.20
CA GLU A 380 24.31 -2.06 -2.01
C GLU A 380 23.05 -1.91 -1.13
N ALA A 381 22.95 -2.70 -0.05
CA ALA A 381 21.82 -2.64 0.88
C ALA A 381 21.69 -1.26 1.56
N ILE A 382 22.80 -0.65 1.98
CA ILE A 382 22.82 0.70 2.55
C ILE A 382 22.38 1.75 1.53
N ARG A 383 22.86 1.71 0.27
CA ARG A 383 22.40 2.64 -0.77
C ARG A 383 20.91 2.53 -1.05
N ARG A 384 20.33 1.33 -0.96
CA ARG A 384 18.87 1.13 -1.07
C ARG A 384 18.06 1.86 0.01
N PHE A 385 18.66 2.26 1.14
CA PHE A 385 18.00 3.09 2.16
C PHE A 385 17.95 4.57 1.81
N PHE A 386 18.89 5.09 1.00
CA PHE A 386 18.95 6.52 0.67
C PHE A 386 17.68 7.04 -0.02
N LYS A 387 17.04 6.22 -0.85
CA LYS A 387 15.78 6.57 -1.54
C LYS A 387 14.60 6.86 -0.58
N PHE A 388 14.70 6.43 0.68
CA PHE A 388 13.68 6.67 1.71
C PHE A 388 13.91 7.96 2.51
N ILE A 389 15.03 8.65 2.27
CA ILE A 389 15.33 9.97 2.84
C ILE A 389 14.71 11.04 1.93
N GLU A 390 13.77 11.80 2.47
CA GLU A 390 13.14 12.92 1.77
C GLU A 390 14.17 14.02 1.49
N GLY A 391 14.19 14.55 0.26
CA GLY A 391 15.18 15.54 -0.18
C GLY A 391 16.56 14.98 -0.54
N MET A 392 16.77 13.66 -0.52
CA MET A 392 18.02 13.04 -0.98
C MET A 392 18.27 13.29 -2.48
N ASP A 393 19.37 13.97 -2.80
CA ASP A 393 19.85 14.15 -4.18
C ASP A 393 21.17 13.39 -4.44
N ARG A 394 21.68 13.47 -5.68
CA ARG A 394 22.91 12.76 -6.08
C ARG A 394 24.17 13.24 -5.38
N GLN A 395 24.25 14.52 -5.03
CA GLN A 395 25.41 15.06 -4.31
C GLN A 395 25.38 14.55 -2.87
N MET A 396 24.22 14.64 -2.22
CA MET A 396 24.01 14.14 -0.87
C MET A 396 24.23 12.61 -0.78
N GLU A 397 23.76 11.83 -1.77
CA GLU A 397 24.02 10.39 -1.88
C GLU A 397 25.52 10.08 -2.01
N GLN A 398 26.28 10.88 -2.75
CA GLN A 398 27.73 10.73 -2.87
C GLN A 398 28.44 11.08 -1.55
N GLU A 399 28.16 12.24 -0.95
CA GLU A 399 28.72 12.67 0.35
C GLU A 399 28.37 11.70 1.48
N TRP A 400 27.19 11.06 1.43
CA TRP A 400 26.81 10.01 2.37
C TRP A 400 27.53 8.70 2.08
N SER A 401 27.65 8.29 0.82
CA SER A 401 28.42 7.09 0.44
C SER A 401 29.88 7.20 0.88
N GLU A 402 30.52 8.34 0.63
CA GLU A 402 31.92 8.58 1.00
C GLU A 402 32.10 8.56 2.52
N ALA A 403 31.20 9.17 3.29
CA ALA A 403 31.28 9.20 4.74
C ALA A 403 30.87 7.89 5.45
N ILE A 404 29.92 7.14 4.90
CA ILE A 404 29.41 5.88 5.49
C ILE A 404 30.36 4.71 5.19
N PHE A 405 31.01 4.72 4.02
CA PHE A 405 31.90 3.63 3.57
C PHE A 405 33.40 3.98 3.63
N ALA A 406 33.77 5.05 4.35
CA ALA A 406 35.14 5.28 4.77
C ALA A 406 35.50 4.31 5.92
N ASP A 407 36.73 3.80 5.90
CA ASP A 407 37.26 2.85 6.89
C ASP A 407 37.56 3.51 8.26
#